data_AF-A0A844NXF4-F1
#
_entry.id   AF-A0A844NXF4-F1
#
_cell.length_a   1.000
_cell.length_b   1.000
_cell.length_c   1.000
_cell.angle_alpha   90.00
_cell.angle_beta   90.00
_cell.angle_gamma   90.00
#
_symmetry.space_group_name_H-M   'P 1'
#
loop_
_entity.id
_entity.type
_entity.pdbx_description
1 polymer ?
#
loop_
_entity_poly.entity_id
_entity_poly.type
_entity_poly.pdbx_seq_one_letter_code
_entity_poly.pdbx_strand_id
1 'polypeptide(L)'
;MANVAIPNEYKYETKNGKGITEVWDKESIERWFKTSDKYTKLIPLILDVDSPVTQPFWSKFKELEVIRNEIIHQKTSRKKATDVDSDYLKSLLQKKIFDNIEAAYELISYICNADISHSYFPLGFGPAQIHVEELEKFSDQFEVVTEGNT
;
A
#
# COMPACT_ATOMS: atom_id res chain seq x y z
N MET A 1 -1.16 3.11 -4.34
CA MET A 1 -1.64 1.74 -4.59
C MET A 1 -2.17 1.08 -3.33
N ALA A 2 -1.39 0.98 -2.23
CA ALA A 2 -1.82 0.26 -1.01
C ALA A 2 -3.26 0.53 -0.53
N ASN A 3 -3.67 1.80 -0.36
CA ASN A 3 -5.01 2.12 0.13
C ASN A 3 -6.13 1.69 -0.84
N VAL A 4 -5.87 1.80 -2.14
CA VAL A 4 -6.85 1.49 -3.20
C VAL A 4 -7.14 -0.02 -3.23
N ALA A 5 -6.14 -0.84 -2.94
CA ALA A 5 -6.29 -2.29 -2.88
C ALA A 5 -7.09 -2.77 -1.65
N ILE A 6 -7.38 -1.91 -0.67
CA ILE A 6 -8.13 -2.30 0.54
C ILE A 6 -9.64 -2.17 0.27
N PRO A 7 -10.43 -3.27 0.38
CA PRO A 7 -11.89 -3.21 0.25
C PRO A 7 -12.53 -2.29 1.29
N ASN A 8 -13.66 -1.65 0.95
CA ASN A 8 -14.32 -0.69 1.85
C ASN A 8 -14.76 -1.32 3.18
N GLU A 9 -15.28 -2.54 3.13
CA GLU A 9 -15.75 -3.29 4.30
C GLU A 9 -14.62 -4.09 4.99
N TYR A 10 -13.37 -3.91 4.57
CA TYR A 10 -12.25 -4.65 5.13
C TYR A 10 -11.99 -4.24 6.58
N LYS A 11 -11.85 -5.24 7.46
CA LYS A 11 -11.48 -5.08 8.86
C LYS A 11 -10.24 -5.90 9.13
N TYR A 12 -9.24 -5.25 9.74
CA TYR A 12 -8.03 -5.91 10.17
C TYR A 12 -8.01 -6.03 11.69
N GLU A 13 -7.92 -7.26 12.18
CA GLU A 13 -7.82 -7.53 13.61
C GLU A 13 -6.38 -7.85 14.00
N THR A 14 -5.88 -7.19 15.03
CA THR A 14 -4.57 -7.47 15.60
C THR A 14 -4.64 -7.46 17.12
N LYS A 15 -3.79 -8.23 17.78
CA LYS A 15 -3.68 -8.22 19.24
C LYS A 15 -2.53 -7.32 19.65
N ASN A 16 -2.80 -6.36 20.51
CA ASN A 16 -1.73 -5.55 21.08
C ASN A 16 -0.92 -6.33 22.13
N GLY A 17 0.20 -5.76 22.58
CA GLY A 17 1.09 -6.38 23.57
C GLY A 17 0.44 -6.66 24.94
N LYS A 18 -0.79 -6.20 25.18
CA LYS A 18 -1.58 -6.46 26.40
C LYS A 18 -2.69 -7.49 26.15
N GLY A 19 -2.74 -8.13 24.98
CA GLY A 19 -3.71 -9.15 24.63
C GLY A 19 -5.09 -8.61 24.25
N ILE A 20 -5.25 -7.29 24.10
CA ILE A 20 -6.51 -6.67 23.68
C ILE A 20 -6.56 -6.71 22.15
N THR A 21 -7.69 -7.17 21.60
CA THR A 21 -7.95 -7.14 20.17
C THR A 21 -8.28 -5.72 19.72
N GLU A 22 -7.50 -5.20 18.79
CA GLU A 22 -7.72 -3.94 18.09
C GLU A 22 -8.27 -4.24 16.71
N VAL A 23 -9.44 -3.66 16.40
CA VAL A 23 -10.08 -3.78 15.09
C VAL A 23 -9.84 -2.47 14.34
N TRP A 24 -9.26 -2.59 13.16
CA TRP A 24 -8.93 -1.46 12.28
C TRP A 24 -9.85 -1.50 11.06
N ASP A 25 -10.65 -0.45 10.89
CA ASP A 25 -11.41 -0.22 9.65
C ASP A 25 -10.52 0.42 8.57
N LYS A 26 -11.04 0.48 7.33
CA LYS A 26 -10.30 1.07 6.21
C LYS A 26 -9.82 2.49 6.51
N GLU A 27 -10.68 3.36 7.05
CA GLU A 27 -10.33 4.75 7.34
C GLU A 27 -9.15 4.85 8.33
N SER A 28 -9.16 4.03 9.37
CA SER A 28 -8.07 3.95 10.36
C SER A 28 -6.80 3.38 9.75
N ILE A 29 -6.92 2.35 8.92
CA ILE A 29 -5.77 1.76 8.21
C ILE A 29 -5.13 2.80 7.29
N GLU A 30 -5.93 3.52 6.52
CA GLU A 30 -5.43 4.51 5.57
C GLU A 30 -4.63 5.62 6.25
N ARG A 31 -5.11 6.08 7.42
CA ARG A 31 -4.51 7.19 8.17
C ARG A 31 -3.32 6.81 9.03
N TRP A 32 -3.39 5.68 9.74
CA TRP A 32 -2.48 5.41 10.86
C TRP A 32 -1.56 4.21 10.64
N PHE A 33 -1.91 3.31 9.72
CA PHE A 33 -1.10 2.13 9.45
C PHE A 33 0.12 2.51 8.62
N LYS A 34 1.31 2.01 9.02
CA LYS A 34 2.55 2.27 8.29
C LYS A 34 2.47 1.69 6.88
N THR A 35 3.13 2.34 5.93
CA THR A 35 3.11 1.89 4.53
C THR A 35 3.78 0.51 4.42
N SER A 36 4.90 0.31 5.09
CA SER A 36 5.56 -1.00 5.18
C SER A 36 4.67 -2.08 5.81
N ASP A 37 3.92 -1.76 6.87
CA ASP A 37 2.99 -2.70 7.48
C ASP A 37 1.84 -3.07 6.53
N LYS A 38 1.32 -2.12 5.74
CA LYS A 38 0.31 -2.41 4.71
C LYS A 38 0.84 -3.45 3.73
N TYR A 39 2.04 -3.25 3.18
CA TYR A 39 2.64 -4.15 2.20
C TYR A 39 3.11 -5.50 2.75
N THR A 40 3.25 -5.66 4.06
CA THR A 40 3.74 -6.92 4.67
C THR A 40 2.67 -7.72 5.38
N LYS A 41 1.59 -7.07 5.83
CA LYS A 41 0.53 -7.70 6.63
C LYS A 41 -0.83 -7.66 5.96
N LEU A 42 -1.18 -6.59 5.23
CA LEU A 42 -2.53 -6.43 4.69
C LEU A 42 -2.62 -6.85 3.24
N ILE A 43 -1.78 -6.26 2.38
CA ILE A 43 -1.79 -6.53 0.95
C ILE A 43 -1.54 -8.02 0.63
N PRO A 44 -0.57 -8.70 1.28
CA PRO A 44 -0.43 -10.16 1.18
C PRO A 44 -1.71 -10.94 1.46
N LEU A 45 -2.47 -10.56 2.50
CA LEU A 45 -3.71 -11.25 2.87
C LEU A 45 -4.88 -10.93 1.94
N ILE A 46 -4.93 -9.71 1.41
CA ILE A 46 -6.01 -9.26 0.53
C ILE A 46 -5.86 -9.85 -0.87
N LEU A 47 -4.62 -9.93 -1.37
CA LEU A 47 -4.31 -10.36 -2.73
C LEU A 47 -3.86 -11.82 -2.81
N ASP A 48 -3.75 -12.52 -1.68
CA ASP A 48 -3.21 -13.88 -1.58
C ASP A 48 -1.80 -14.01 -2.18
N VAL A 49 -0.89 -13.13 -1.74
CA VAL A 49 0.50 -13.07 -2.23
C VAL A 49 1.50 -13.17 -1.10
N ASP A 50 2.71 -13.64 -1.39
CA ASP A 50 3.78 -13.71 -0.40
C ASP A 50 4.21 -12.32 0.10
N SER A 51 4.70 -12.28 1.34
CA SER A 51 5.21 -11.04 1.94
C SER A 51 6.52 -10.62 1.28
N PRO A 52 6.70 -9.33 0.91
CA PRO A 52 7.91 -8.86 0.23
C PRO A 52 9.14 -8.73 1.15
N VAL A 53 9.05 -9.08 2.44
CA VAL A 53 10.11 -8.84 3.44
C VAL A 53 11.44 -9.50 3.07
N THR A 54 11.39 -10.66 2.43
CA THR A 54 12.57 -11.44 2.02
C THR A 54 13.18 -10.95 0.70
N GLN A 55 12.53 -10.02 0.02
CA GLN A 55 12.98 -9.53 -1.28
C GLN A 55 14.17 -8.57 -1.15
N PRO A 56 15.11 -8.57 -2.11
CA PRO A 56 16.35 -7.79 -2.03
C PRO A 56 16.12 -6.26 -2.01
N PHE A 57 15.00 -5.80 -2.57
CA PHE A 57 14.62 -4.38 -2.60
C PHE A 57 14.01 -3.88 -1.27
N TRP A 58 13.61 -4.78 -0.36
CA TRP A 58 12.81 -4.43 0.81
C TRP A 58 13.50 -3.44 1.76
N SER A 59 14.80 -3.63 2.01
CA SER A 59 15.57 -2.75 2.89
C SER A 59 15.61 -1.31 2.35
N LYS A 60 15.85 -1.16 1.04
CA LYS A 60 15.88 0.13 0.34
C LYS A 60 14.51 0.81 0.31
N PHE A 61 13.44 0.04 0.11
CA PHE A 61 12.08 0.56 0.21
C PHE A 61 11.78 1.13 1.61
N LYS A 62 12.20 0.44 2.69
CA LYS A 62 12.04 0.97 4.05
C LYS A 62 12.81 2.27 4.27
N GLU A 63 13.99 2.42 3.68
CA GLU A 63 14.71 3.69 3.71
C GLU A 63 13.94 4.81 3.00
N LEU A 64 13.32 4.50 1.85
CA LEU A 64 12.45 5.45 1.16
C LEU A 64 11.25 5.87 2.03
N GLU A 65 10.64 4.93 2.74
CA GLU A 65 9.54 5.22 3.68
C GLU A 65 9.99 6.19 4.79
N VAL A 66 11.20 6.00 5.33
CA VAL A 66 11.78 6.91 6.34
C VAL A 66 11.95 8.31 5.76
N ILE A 67 12.59 8.44 4.59
CA ILE A 67 12.79 9.74 3.91
C ILE A 67 11.44 10.42 3.65
N ARG A 68 10.44 9.69 3.17
CA ARG A 68 9.06 10.19 2.97
C ARG A 68 8.45 10.71 4.26
N ASN A 69 8.63 10.00 5.38
CA ASN A 69 8.10 10.41 6.68
C ASN A 69 8.77 11.69 7.19
N GLU A 70 10.10 11.81 7.02
CA GLU A 70 10.84 13.04 7.36
C GLU A 70 10.35 14.25 6.54
N ILE A 71 10.09 14.05 5.23
CA ILE A 71 9.53 15.08 4.35
C ILE A 71 8.15 15.54 4.81
N ILE A 72 7.29 14.65 5.30
CA ILE A 72 5.92 15.00 5.70
C ILE A 72 5.89 15.62 7.11
N HIS A 73 6.77 15.18 8.00
CA HIS A 73 6.81 15.62 9.39
C HIS A 73 7.83 16.73 9.69
N GLN A 74 8.27 17.48 8.67
CA GLN A 74 9.27 18.56 8.77
C GLN A 74 9.05 19.58 9.90
N LYS A 75 7.81 19.82 10.33
CA LYS A 75 7.51 20.79 11.41
C LYS A 75 7.91 20.27 12.80
N THR A 76 7.88 18.96 13.01
CA THR A 76 8.20 18.31 14.30
C THR A 76 9.71 18.19 14.52
N SER A 77 10.48 18.16 13.43
CA SER A 77 11.93 17.95 13.43
C SER A 77 12.72 19.26 13.59
N ARG A 78 12.08 20.41 13.39
CA ARG A 78 12.68 21.75 13.53
C ARG A 78 12.93 22.11 15.01
N LYS A 79 14.18 21.95 15.48
CA LYS A 79 14.59 22.34 16.85
C LYS A 79 14.77 23.86 17.02
N LYS A 80 15.09 24.60 15.95
CA LYS A 80 15.20 26.08 15.90
C LYS A 80 14.76 26.63 14.53
N ALA A 81 14.34 27.90 14.46
CA ALA A 81 13.90 28.55 13.22
C ALA A 81 15.00 28.62 12.12
N THR A 82 16.27 28.49 12.51
CA THR A 82 17.45 28.49 11.63
C THR A 82 17.99 27.08 11.33
N ASP A 83 17.49 26.04 12.00
CA ASP A 83 17.84 24.65 11.67
C ASP A 83 16.98 24.21 10.48
N VAL A 84 17.56 24.27 9.29
CA VAL A 84 17.08 23.45 8.18
C VAL A 84 17.49 22.04 8.53
N ASP A 85 16.53 21.23 9.01
CA ASP A 85 16.80 19.85 9.39
C ASP A 85 17.22 19.07 8.14
N SER A 86 18.53 18.92 7.98
CA SER A 86 19.18 18.73 6.68
C SER A 86 19.34 17.27 6.27
N ASP A 87 18.99 16.31 7.12
CA ASP A 87 19.34 14.92 6.89
C ASP A 87 18.50 14.26 5.80
N TYR A 88 17.20 14.58 5.72
CA TYR A 88 16.38 14.16 4.58
C TYR A 88 16.82 14.87 3.29
N LEU A 89 17.21 16.16 3.36
CA LEU A 89 17.72 16.89 2.18
C LEU A 89 19.05 16.30 1.69
N LYS A 90 19.95 15.91 2.59
CA LYS A 90 21.17 15.17 2.23
C LYS A 90 20.81 13.85 1.55
N SER A 91 19.88 13.10 2.12
CA SER A 91 19.41 11.83 1.54
C SER A 91 18.83 12.02 0.13
N LEU A 92 18.06 13.09 -0.11
CA LEU A 92 17.51 13.43 -1.43
C LEU A 92 18.56 13.83 -2.47
N LEU A 93 19.70 14.38 -2.04
CA LEU A 93 20.79 14.79 -2.92
C LEU A 93 21.83 13.70 -3.17
N GLN A 94 21.76 12.58 -2.44
CA GLN A 94 22.65 11.43 -2.65
C GLN A 94 22.15 10.55 -3.78
N LYS A 95 23.07 10.01 -4.59
CA LYS A 95 22.74 9.07 -5.67
C LYS A 95 21.94 7.84 -5.19
N LYS A 96 22.13 7.43 -3.93
CA LYS A 96 21.39 6.32 -3.31
C LYS A 96 19.87 6.52 -3.33
N ILE A 97 19.36 7.76 -3.41
CA ILE A 97 17.92 8.01 -3.51
C ILE A 97 17.30 7.32 -4.72
N PHE A 98 18.02 7.23 -5.84
CA PHE A 98 17.53 6.58 -7.05
C PHE A 98 17.36 5.08 -6.84
N ASP A 99 18.28 4.43 -6.11
CA ASP A 99 18.14 3.01 -5.73
C ASP A 99 16.94 2.77 -4.81
N ASN A 100 16.67 3.72 -3.92
CA ASN A 100 15.53 3.66 -3.00
C ASN A 100 14.20 3.88 -3.73
N ILE A 101 14.16 4.78 -4.72
CA ILE A 101 13.01 4.98 -5.62
C ILE A 101 12.78 3.74 -6.48
N GLU A 102 13.85 3.16 -7.05
CA GLU A 102 13.77 1.93 -7.85
C GLU A 102 13.17 0.78 -7.03
N ALA A 103 13.59 0.64 -5.78
CA ALA A 103 13.02 -0.37 -4.87
C ALA A 103 11.50 -0.22 -4.65
N ALA A 104 10.94 0.98 -4.78
CA ALA A 104 9.49 1.17 -4.75
C ALA A 104 8.82 0.69 -6.04
N TYR A 105 9.44 0.89 -7.21
CA TYR A 105 8.97 0.31 -8.47
C TYR A 105 9.05 -1.22 -8.45
N GLU A 106 10.13 -1.79 -7.91
CA GLU A 106 10.27 -3.23 -7.72
C GLU A 106 9.20 -3.80 -6.78
N LEU A 107 8.92 -3.13 -5.66
CA LEU A 107 7.84 -3.53 -4.75
C LEU A 107 6.47 -3.52 -5.44
N ILE A 108 6.15 -2.46 -6.17
CA ILE A 108 4.88 -2.38 -6.90
C ILE A 108 4.81 -3.50 -7.93
N SER A 109 5.89 -3.72 -8.69
CA SER A 109 5.96 -4.77 -9.71
C SER A 109 5.82 -6.18 -9.10
N TYR A 110 6.43 -6.43 -7.94
CA TYR A 110 6.32 -7.69 -7.22
C TYR A 110 4.87 -8.02 -6.85
N ILE A 111 4.14 -7.03 -6.28
CA ILE A 111 2.72 -7.20 -5.94
C ILE A 111 1.85 -7.32 -7.19
N CYS A 112 2.09 -6.47 -8.20
CA CYS A 112 1.36 -6.48 -9.46
C CYS A 112 1.48 -7.80 -10.22
N ASN A 113 2.69 -8.38 -10.29
CA ASN A 113 2.90 -9.63 -11.03
C ASN A 113 2.23 -10.83 -10.37
N ALA A 114 1.91 -10.74 -9.08
CA ALA A 114 1.23 -11.81 -8.37
C ALA A 114 -0.29 -11.83 -8.65
N ASP A 115 -0.90 -10.69 -8.97
CA ASP A 115 -2.26 -10.60 -9.53
C ASP A 115 -2.38 -9.48 -10.57
N ILE A 116 -2.07 -9.83 -11.81
CA ILE A 116 -2.12 -8.95 -13.00
C ILE A 116 -3.53 -8.63 -13.50
N SER A 117 -4.55 -9.29 -12.94
CA SER A 117 -5.95 -9.12 -13.32
C SER A 117 -6.71 -8.15 -12.40
N HIS A 118 -6.10 -7.78 -11.27
CA HIS A 118 -6.80 -7.01 -10.25
C HIS A 118 -7.21 -5.62 -10.74
N SER A 119 -8.49 -5.26 -10.52
CA SER A 119 -9.09 -3.97 -10.86
C SER A 119 -8.38 -2.72 -10.32
N TYR A 120 -7.50 -2.85 -9.32
CA TYR A 120 -6.78 -1.74 -8.68
C TYR A 120 -5.35 -1.55 -9.21
N PHE A 121 -5.03 -2.20 -10.33
CA PHE A 121 -3.74 -2.16 -10.98
C PHE A 121 -3.40 -0.75 -11.51
N PRO A 122 -2.25 -0.16 -11.13
CA PRO A 122 -1.76 1.05 -11.77
C PRO A 122 -1.35 0.71 -13.22
N LEU A 123 -1.99 1.37 -14.18
CA LEU A 123 -1.67 1.26 -15.60
C LEU A 123 -0.16 1.53 -15.81
N GLY A 124 0.56 0.54 -16.35
CA GLY A 124 2.01 0.64 -16.65
C GLY A 124 2.91 -0.40 -15.98
N PHE A 125 2.40 -1.23 -15.07
CA PHE A 125 3.20 -2.23 -14.33
C PHE A 125 3.01 -3.67 -14.80
N GLY A 126 3.20 -3.95 -16.10
CA GLY A 126 3.03 -5.29 -16.69
C GLY A 126 1.91 -5.34 -17.74
N PRO A 127 1.74 -6.47 -18.45
CA PRO A 127 0.68 -6.62 -19.44
C PRO A 127 -0.68 -6.77 -18.73
N ALA A 128 -1.61 -5.85 -18.98
CA ALA A 128 -2.98 -5.97 -18.47
C ALA A 128 -3.63 -7.24 -19.02
N GLN A 129 -4.10 -8.12 -18.14
CA GLN A 129 -4.87 -9.30 -18.52
C GLN A 129 -6.36 -9.09 -18.22
N ILE A 130 -7.21 -9.35 -19.22
CA ILE A 130 -8.66 -9.31 -19.06
C ILE A 130 -9.09 -10.70 -18.59
N HIS A 131 -9.65 -10.79 -17.38
CA HIS A 131 -10.30 -12.01 -16.91
C HIS A 131 -11.72 -12.06 -17.46
N VAL A 132 -12.05 -13.14 -18.18
CA VAL A 132 -13.41 -13.39 -18.69
C VAL A 132 -14.05 -14.41 -17.76
N GLU A 133 -15.09 -13.99 -17.03
CA GLU A 133 -15.86 -14.87 -16.17
C GLU A 133 -17.24 -15.11 -16.80
N GLU A 134 -17.61 -16.37 -17.02
CA GLU A 134 -18.96 -16.72 -17.47
C GLU A 134 -19.90 -16.71 -16.27
N LEU A 135 -20.94 -15.89 -16.35
CA LEU A 135 -21.98 -15.83 -15.33
C LEU A 135 -23.21 -16.59 -15.82
N GLU A 136 -23.64 -17.60 -15.06
CA GLU A 136 -24.90 -18.29 -15.34
C GLU A 136 -26.11 -17.37 -15.07
N LYS A 137 -26.04 -16.55 -14.02
CA LYS A 137 -27.06 -15.55 -13.71
C LYS A 137 -26.41 -14.24 -13.29
N PHE A 138 -26.94 -13.13 -13.82
CA PHE A 138 -26.52 -11.79 -13.42
C PHE A 138 -26.72 -11.52 -11.92
N SER A 139 -27.70 -12.16 -11.29
CA SER A 139 -27.94 -12.06 -9.85
C SER A 139 -26.81 -12.60 -8.98
N ASP A 140 -25.90 -13.40 -9.54
CA ASP A 140 -24.83 -14.03 -8.76
C ASP A 140 -23.73 -13.02 -8.39
N GLN A 141 -23.62 -11.93 -9.14
CA GLN A 141 -22.59 -10.89 -8.96
C GLN A 141 -23.14 -9.46 -8.89
N PHE A 142 -24.39 -9.24 -9.31
CA PHE A 142 -24.97 -7.90 -9.37
C PHE A 142 -26.27 -7.82 -8.56
N GLU A 143 -26.41 -6.75 -7.79
CA GLU A 143 -27.65 -6.41 -7.08
C GLU A 143 -28.47 -5.37 -7.87
N VAL A 144 -29.78 -5.53 -7.88
CA VAL A 144 -30.70 -4.58 -8.54
C VAL A 144 -30.82 -3.33 -7.68
N VAL A 145 -30.37 -2.19 -8.22
CA VAL A 145 -30.31 -0.91 -7.48
C VAL A 145 -31.67 -0.20 -7.47
N THR A 146 -32.45 -0.29 -8.55
CA THR A 146 -33.82 0.24 -8.65
C THR A 146 -34.56 -0.43 -9.80
N GLU A 147 -35.75 -0.98 -9.54
CA GLU A 147 -36.65 -1.42 -10.59
C GLU A 147 -37.32 -0.20 -11.24
N GLY A 148 -37.19 -0.07 -12.56
CA GLY A 148 -37.91 0.95 -13.32
C GLY A 148 -39.40 0.62 -13.31
N ASN A 149 -40.17 1.38 -12.53
CA ASN A 149 -41.63 1.33 -12.59
C ASN A 149 -42.05 1.64 -14.04
N THR A 150 -42.59 0.64 -14.73
CA THR A 150 -43.12 0.75 -16.09
C THR A 150 -44.64 0.94 -16.04
#